data_AF-A0A2N6SCQ0-F1
#
_entry.id   AF-A0A2N6SCQ0-F1
#
_cell.length_a   1.000
_cell.length_b   1.000
_cell.length_c   1.000
_cell.angle_alpha   90.00
_cell.angle_beta   90.00
_cell.angle_gamma   90.00
#
_symmetry.space_group_name_H-M   'P 1'
#
loop_
_entity.id
_entity.type
_entity.pdbx_description
1 polymer ?
#
loop_
_entity_poly.entity_id
_entity_poly.type
_entity_poly.pdbx_seq_one_letter_code
_entity_poly.pdbx_strand_id
1 'polypeptide(L)'
;MEKYIPISEDASIGIYYSYDIKVYKLTNYVIAKEGFKEVPVEDFLEKYNISKGYIKAVSDKLLDSVLTDWKNFSGSPYSKDNMGTITIEKDEILK
;
A
#
# COMPACT_ATOMS: atom_id res chain seq x y z
N MET A 1 1.91 -7.54 -3.31
CA MET A 1 0.57 -7.68 -2.72
C MET A 1 -0.13 -6.35 -2.89
N GLU A 2 -1.42 -6.39 -3.17
CA GLU A 2 -2.23 -5.21 -3.35
C GLU A 2 -3.56 -5.37 -2.63
N LYS A 3 -4.12 -4.26 -2.19
CA LYS A 3 -5.49 -4.18 -1.70
C LYS A 3 -6.25 -3.19 -2.55
N TYR A 4 -7.29 -3.69 -3.21
CA TYR A 4 -8.23 -2.86 -3.96
C TYR A 4 -9.41 -2.44 -3.08
N ILE A 5 -9.78 -1.16 -3.19
CA ILE A 5 -10.91 -0.53 -2.51
C ILE A 5 -11.80 0.09 -3.61
N PRO A 6 -12.91 -0.58 -4.01
CA PRO A 6 -13.86 0.02 -4.93
C PRO A 6 -14.59 1.18 -4.25
N ILE A 7 -14.74 2.29 -4.97
CA ILE A 7 -15.42 3.50 -4.50
C ILE A 7 -16.74 3.71 -5.26
N SER A 8 -16.73 3.47 -6.58
CA SER A 8 -17.91 3.40 -7.45
C SER A 8 -17.73 2.31 -8.51
N GLU A 9 -18.64 2.26 -9.49
CA GLU A 9 -18.52 1.37 -10.65
C GLU A 9 -17.21 1.59 -11.43
N ASP A 10 -16.75 2.84 -11.52
CA ASP A 10 -15.58 3.27 -12.28
C ASP A 10 -14.45 3.82 -11.41
N ALA A 11 -14.64 4.04 -10.11
CA ALA A 11 -13.63 4.66 -9.25
C ALA A 11 -13.07 3.70 -8.21
N SER A 12 -11.76 3.76 -7.97
CA SER A 12 -11.10 2.89 -7.00
C SER A 12 -9.78 3.42 -6.46
N ILE A 13 -9.38 2.86 -5.32
CA ILE A 13 -8.06 3.03 -4.73
C ILE A 13 -7.38 1.67 -4.62
N GLY A 14 -6.15 1.57 -5.11
CA GLY A 14 -5.26 0.45 -4.83
C GLY A 14 -4.18 0.86 -3.84
N ILE A 15 -3.97 0.06 -2.80
CA ILE A 15 -2.83 0.15 -1.89
C ILE A 15 -1.87 -0.98 -2.25
N TYR A 16 -0.64 -0.64 -2.58
CA TYR A 16 0.33 -1.59 -3.13
C TYR A 16 1.54 -1.71 -2.21
N TYR A 17 2.00 -2.94 -2.06
CA TYR A 17 3.27 -3.28 -1.45
C TYR A 17 4.14 -3.96 -2.51
N SER A 18 5.32 -3.40 -2.74
CA SER A 18 6.35 -3.94 -3.61
C SER A 18 7.62 -4.15 -2.82
N TYR A 19 8.18 -5.35 -2.86
CA TYR A 19 9.39 -5.70 -2.12
C TYR A 19 10.51 -6.03 -3.08
N ASP A 20 11.60 -5.28 -2.98
CA ASP A 20 12.85 -5.58 -3.63
C ASP A 20 13.75 -6.35 -2.66
N ILE A 21 13.92 -7.65 -2.94
CA ILE A 21 14.73 -8.55 -2.12
C ILE A 21 16.24 -8.27 -2.23
N LYS A 22 16.71 -7.62 -3.30
CA LYS A 22 18.15 -7.37 -3.51
C LYS A 22 18.65 -6.26 -2.61
N VAL A 23 17.84 -5.23 -2.43
CA VAL A 23 18.15 -4.05 -1.60
C VAL A 23 17.36 -4.01 -0.30
N TYR A 24 16.60 -5.08 0.00
CA TYR A 24 15.77 -5.20 1.20
C TYR A 24 14.87 -3.98 1.43
N LYS A 25 14.12 -3.61 0.38
CA LYS A 25 13.27 -2.43 0.38
C LYS A 25 11.82 -2.79 0.14
N LEU A 26 10.93 -2.34 1.02
CA LEU A 26 9.48 -2.42 0.87
C LEU A 26 8.94 -1.03 0.50
N THR A 27 8.43 -0.87 -0.72
CA THR A 27 7.75 0.34 -1.15
C THR A 27 6.25 0.16 -0.99
N ASN A 28 5.60 1.09 -0.28
CA ASN A 28 4.18 1.13 -0.04
C ASN A 28 3.58 2.40 -0.66
N TYR A 29 2.75 2.22 -1.68
CA TYR A 29 2.24 3.31 -2.50
C TYR A 29 0.76 3.16 -2.81
N VAL A 30 0.11 4.27 -3.15
CA VAL A 30 -1.32 4.34 -3.42
C VAL A 30 -1.55 4.81 -4.84
N ILE A 31 -2.45 4.13 -5.56
CA ILE A 31 -2.90 4.56 -6.88
C ILE A 31 -4.41 4.74 -6.83
N ALA A 32 -4.89 5.90 -7.28
CA ALA A 32 -6.30 6.14 -7.53
C ALA A 32 -6.60 5.96 -9.03
N LYS A 33 -7.73 5.35 -9.35
CA LYS A 33 -8.18 5.13 -10.73
C LYS A 33 -9.62 5.58 -10.92
N GLU A 34 -9.86 6.22 -12.07
CA GLU A 34 -11.18 6.50 -12.62
C GLU A 34 -11.28 5.90 -14.03
N GLY A 35 -12.14 4.92 -14.19
CA GLY A 35 -12.15 3.99 -15.30
C GLY A 35 -10.79 3.31 -15.45
N PHE A 36 -10.19 3.46 -16.64
CA PHE A 36 -8.87 2.90 -16.97
C PHE A 36 -7.70 3.85 -16.68
N LYS A 37 -7.95 5.05 -16.16
CA LYS A 37 -6.93 6.09 -15.98
C LYS A 37 -6.51 6.19 -14.53
N GLU A 38 -5.21 6.33 -14.31
CA GLU A 38 -4.67 6.75 -13.03
C GLU A 38 -4.84 8.26 -12.89
N VAL A 39 -5.25 8.69 -11.69
CA VAL A 39 -5.49 10.10 -11.36
C VAL A 39 -4.73 10.47 -10.08
N PRO A 40 -4.45 11.75 -9.83
CA PRO A 40 -3.83 12.19 -8.58
C PRO A 40 -4.64 11.73 -7.37
N VAL A 41 -3.96 11.13 -6.39
CA VAL A 41 -4.62 10.52 -5.22
C VAL A 41 -5.30 11.59 -4.37
N GLU A 42 -4.68 12.74 -4.18
CA GLU A 42 -5.22 13.85 -3.40
C GLU A 42 -6.55 14.36 -3.97
N ASP A 43 -6.58 14.66 -5.27
CA ASP A 43 -7.78 15.15 -5.97
C ASP A 43 -8.91 14.12 -5.90
N PHE A 44 -8.56 12.83 -6.05
CA PHE A 44 -9.52 11.74 -5.95
C PHE A 44 -10.12 11.63 -4.54
N LEU A 45 -9.28 11.69 -3.50
CA LEU A 45 -9.73 11.62 -2.12
C LEU A 45 -10.65 12.79 -1.77
N GLU A 46 -10.34 14.00 -2.24
CA GLU A 46 -11.20 15.17 -2.06
C GLU A 46 -12.54 15.00 -2.78
N LYS A 47 -12.52 14.61 -4.07
CA LYS A 47 -13.72 14.40 -4.89
C LYS A 47 -14.71 13.42 -4.24
N TYR A 48 -14.21 12.32 -3.67
CA TYR A 48 -15.04 11.28 -3.06
C TYR A 48 -15.21 11.45 -1.54
N ASN A 49 -14.72 12.56 -0.96
CA ASN A 49 -14.77 12.83 0.48
C ASN A 49 -14.18 11.70 1.35
N ILE A 50 -13.05 11.15 0.92
CA ILE A 50 -12.33 10.08 1.60
C ILE A 50 -11.15 10.69 2.35
N SER A 51 -11.04 10.40 3.65
CA SER A 51 -9.93 10.92 4.43
C SER A 51 -8.62 10.17 4.16
N LYS A 52 -7.50 10.90 4.16
CA LYS A 52 -6.15 10.30 4.13
C LYS A 52 -5.96 9.30 5.28
N GLY A 53 -6.49 9.64 6.47
CA GLY A 53 -6.46 8.80 7.65
C GLY A 53 -7.14 7.44 7.48
N TYR A 54 -8.22 7.35 6.70
CA TYR A 54 -8.85 6.08 6.36
C TYR A 54 -7.91 5.20 5.53
N ILE A 55 -7.30 5.74 4.47
CA ILE A 55 -6.36 5.01 3.61
C ILE A 55 -5.14 4.53 4.40
N LYS A 56 -4.58 5.41 5.24
CA LYS A 56 -3.48 5.08 6.13
C LYS A 56 -3.84 3.94 7.09
N ALA A 57 -5.02 3.99 7.72
CA ALA A 57 -5.46 2.96 8.65
C ALA A 57 -5.68 1.59 7.97
N VAL A 58 -6.17 1.58 6.72
CA VAL A 58 -6.28 0.35 5.94
C VAL A 58 -4.88 -0.19 5.60
N SER A 59 -3.97 0.66 5.13
CA SER A 59 -2.58 0.30 4.84
C SER A 59 -1.87 -0.28 6.07
N ASP A 60 -1.89 0.41 7.20
CA ASP A 60 -1.19 -0.04 8.41
C ASP A 60 -1.69 -1.41 8.91
N LYS A 61 -2.99 -1.71 8.74
CA LYS A 61 -3.56 -3.04 9.07
C LYS A 61 -3.09 -4.17 8.13
N LEU A 62 -2.71 -3.84 6.90
CA LEU A 62 -2.26 -4.82 5.91
C LEU A 62 -0.77 -5.17 6.09
N LEU A 63 0.03 -4.28 6.66
CA LEU A 63 1.48 -4.41 6.71
C LEU A 63 1.93 -5.74 7.36
N ASP A 64 1.28 -6.18 8.45
CA ASP A 64 1.63 -7.44 9.10
C ASP A 64 1.37 -8.66 8.20
N SER A 65 0.28 -8.64 7.45
CA SER A 65 -0.07 -9.71 6.50
C SER A 65 0.90 -9.73 5.32
N VAL A 66 1.23 -8.55 4.80
CA VAL A 66 2.26 -8.34 3.76
C VAL A 66 3.59 -8.96 4.21
N LEU A 67 4.09 -8.59 5.39
CA LEU A 67 5.38 -9.11 5.87
C LEU A 67 5.35 -10.63 6.08
N THR A 68 4.22 -11.16 6.57
CA THR A 68 4.03 -12.60 6.75
C THR A 68 4.04 -13.35 5.42
N ASP A 69 3.28 -12.88 4.43
CA ASP A 69 3.18 -13.51 3.12
C ASP A 69 4.54 -13.48 2.40
N TRP A 70 5.26 -12.36 2.48
CA TRP A 70 6.59 -12.28 1.86
C TRP A 70 7.62 -13.19 2.50
N LYS A 71 7.63 -13.30 3.83
CA LYS A 71 8.46 -14.29 4.52
C LYS A 71 8.19 -15.70 4.01
N ASN A 72 6.91 -16.06 3.88
CA ASN A 72 6.51 -17.40 3.43
C ASN A 72 6.82 -17.64 1.94
N PHE A 73 6.64 -16.64 1.08
CA PHE A 73 6.79 -16.81 -0.37
C PHE A 73 8.25 -16.67 -0.84
N SER A 74 8.99 -15.68 -0.35
CA SER A 74 10.33 -15.37 -0.84
C SER A 74 11.46 -15.81 0.09
N GLY A 75 11.15 -16.42 1.23
CA GLY A 75 12.13 -16.68 2.29
C GLY A 75 12.69 -15.40 2.90
N SER A 76 11.94 -14.28 2.83
CA SER A 76 12.36 -13.01 3.40
C SER A 76 12.74 -13.18 4.88
N PRO A 77 13.87 -12.62 5.34
CA PRO A 77 14.23 -12.68 6.75
C PRO A 77 13.32 -11.79 7.62
N TYR A 78 12.52 -10.93 6.99
CA TYR A 78 11.72 -9.93 7.69
C TYR A 78 10.32 -10.41 8.03
N SER A 79 9.83 -9.96 9.17
CA SER A 79 8.47 -10.19 9.66
C SER A 79 8.08 -9.06 10.60
N LYS A 80 6.82 -9.02 11.03
CA LYS A 80 6.36 -8.08 12.06
C LYS A 80 7.24 -8.12 13.33
N ASP A 81 7.79 -9.30 13.66
CA ASP A 81 8.61 -9.54 14.84
C ASP A 81 10.12 -9.36 14.57
N ASN A 82 10.53 -9.19 13.31
CA ASN A 82 11.91 -8.99 12.91
C ASN A 82 11.98 -8.06 11.69
N MET A 83 12.05 -6.76 11.94
CA MET A 83 12.20 -5.76 10.88
C MET A 83 13.65 -5.64 10.39
N GLY A 84 14.63 -6.10 11.17
CA GLY A 84 16.06 -6.05 10.80
C GLY A 84 16.46 -4.69 10.19
N THR A 85 17.02 -4.74 8.98
CA THR A 85 17.45 -3.55 8.20
C THR A 85 16.51 -3.20 7.05
N ILE A 86 15.26 -3.71 7.04
CA ILE A 86 14.34 -3.41 5.94
C ILE A 86 13.99 -1.92 5.93
N THR A 87 14.13 -1.29 4.77
CA THR A 87 13.66 0.08 4.57
C THR A 87 12.22 0.03 4.07
N ILE A 88 11.30 0.67 4.79
CA ILE A 88 9.93 0.89 4.32
C ILE A 88 9.80 2.32 3.80
N GLU A 89 9.65 2.46 2.49
CA GLU A 89 9.29 3.73 1.87
C GLU A 89 7.77 3.79 1.73
N LYS A 90 7.17 4.90 2.18
CA LYS A 90 5.72 5.15 2.07
C LYS A 90 5.48 6.41 1.24
N ASP A 91 4.47 6.36 0.39
CA ASP A 91 3.89 7.58 -0.22
C ASP A 91 3.51 8.59 0.86
N GLU A 92 3.55 9.88 0.51
CA GLU A 92 3.26 10.97 1.44
C GLU A 92 1.84 10.86 2.04
N ILE A 93 0.89 10.36 1.26
CA ILE A 93 -0.49 10.15 1.69
C ILE A 93 -0.64 9.13 2.85
N LEU A 94 0.38 8.27 3.03
CA LEU A 94 0.42 7.21 4.03
C LEU A 94 1.29 7.56 5.25
N LYS A 95 1.90 8.75 5.27
CA LYS A 95 2.72 9.22 6.40
C LYS A 95 1.85 9.75 7.54
#